data_AF-A0A7C8IDG2-F1
#
_entry.id   AF-A0A7C8IDG2-F1
#
_cell.length_a   1.000
_cell.length_b   1.000
_cell.length_c   1.000
_cell.angle_alpha   90.00
_cell.angle_beta   90.00
_cell.angle_gamma   90.00
#
_symmetry.space_group_name_H-M   'P 1'
#
loop_
_entity.id
_entity.type
_entity.pdbx_description
1 polymer ?
#
loop_
_entity_poly.entity_id
_entity_poly.type
_entity_poly.pdbx_seq_one_letter_code
_entity_poly.pdbx_strand_id
1 'polypeptide(L)'
;MCIWRLFTCCFTNRDRSHVVYYETPAVPVPVRAETPKAPTQTMEVVESLSQVLGALIVADSQFPADSQFPLRIAPRCRSCMERGTLKNTGESNANGNTRRPYYICSVCKKEEVSKGGSAYDVGWITWNDNKGIADANPVCECGEISRQDRMGTKSGRSGVGFWTCASGSCSYYSEDEKGLTWKQLGYAQRRATPFRPWLI
;
A
#
# COMPACT_ATOMS: atom_id res chain seq x y z
N MET A 1 24.19 -1.30 16.91
CA MET A 1 24.15 -1.22 15.42
C MET A 1 22.96 -2.05 14.94
N CYS A 2 21.87 -1.45 14.47
CA CYS A 2 20.69 -2.18 13.98
C CYS A 2 20.50 -1.96 12.48
N ILE A 3 20.59 -3.06 11.73
CA ILE A 3 20.53 -3.15 10.27
C ILE A 3 19.04 -3.22 9.89
N TRP A 4 18.56 -2.26 9.11
CA TRP A 4 17.25 -2.31 8.47
C TRP A 4 17.50 -2.71 7.02
N ARG A 5 17.26 -3.98 6.68
CA ARG A 5 17.26 -4.41 5.28
C ARG A 5 15.85 -4.17 4.74
N LEU A 6 15.83 -3.34 3.71
CA LEU A 6 14.83 -3.26 2.65
C LEU A 6 13.74 -4.33 2.69
N PHE A 7 12.49 -3.86 2.59
CA PHE A 7 11.41 -4.58 1.95
C PHE A 7 11.87 -5.04 0.56
N THR A 8 12.48 -6.20 0.52
CA THR A 8 12.46 -7.07 -0.64
C THR A 8 11.59 -8.22 -0.19
N CYS A 9 10.42 -8.40 -0.80
CA CYS A 9 9.83 -9.73 -0.87
C CYS A 9 10.91 -10.65 -1.44
N CYS A 10 11.63 -11.36 -0.58
CA CYS A 10 12.48 -12.46 -0.98
C CYS A 10 11.56 -13.60 -1.45
N PHE A 11 11.06 -13.52 -2.68
CA PHE A 11 10.90 -14.72 -3.48
C PHE A 11 12.30 -15.25 -3.72
N THR A 12 12.73 -16.24 -2.95
CA THR A 12 13.93 -17.01 -3.23
C THR A 12 13.67 -17.86 -4.47
N ASN A 13 13.80 -17.27 -5.66
CA ASN A 13 13.89 -18.03 -6.90
C ASN A 13 15.35 -18.45 -7.05
N ARG A 14 15.72 -19.52 -6.36
CA ARG A 14 17.02 -20.19 -6.49
C ARG A 14 16.89 -21.19 -7.62
N ASP A 15 16.87 -20.70 -8.85
CA ASP A 15 17.22 -21.54 -9.99
C ASP A 15 17.97 -20.71 -11.03
N ARG A 16 19.24 -21.05 -11.19
CA ARG A 16 20.16 -20.50 -12.19
C ARG A 16 19.87 -21.24 -13.50
N SER A 17 18.69 -21.02 -14.08
CA SER A 17 18.42 -21.47 -15.44
C SER A 17 19.15 -20.54 -16.41
N HIS A 18 19.94 -21.16 -17.28
CA HIS A 18 20.66 -20.52 -18.37
C HIS A 18 19.72 -19.62 -19.17
N VAL A 19 20.02 -18.31 -19.22
CA VAL A 19 19.33 -17.37 -20.12
C VAL A 19 19.81 -17.67 -21.54
N VAL A 20 19.03 -18.44 -22.27
CA VAL A 20 19.18 -18.59 -23.73
C VAL A 20 18.55 -17.36 -24.37
N TYR A 21 19.38 -16.55 -25.02
CA TYR A 21 18.90 -15.44 -25.84
C TYR A 21 18.36 -16.02 -27.14
N TYR A 22 17.04 -16.00 -27.31
CA TYR A 22 16.42 -16.23 -28.62
C TYR A 22 16.30 -14.88 -29.33
N GLU A 23 16.89 -14.77 -30.51
CA GLU A 23 16.67 -13.64 -31.40
C GLU A 23 15.17 -13.59 -31.75
N THR A 24 14.53 -12.48 -31.37
CA THR A 24 13.11 -12.28 -31.66
C THR A 24 12.99 -11.85 -33.13
N PRO A 25 12.25 -12.58 -33.97
CA PRO A 25 12.05 -12.17 -35.36
C PRO A 25 11.32 -10.82 -35.39
N ALA A 26 11.73 -9.97 -36.34
CA ALA A 26 11.17 -8.64 -36.52
C ALA A 26 9.65 -8.71 -36.69
N VAL A 27 8.92 -8.10 -35.76
CA VAL A 27 7.46 -8.00 -35.85
C VAL A 27 7.11 -7.01 -36.97
N PRO A 28 6.33 -7.41 -37.99
CA PRO A 28 5.91 -6.51 -39.04
C PRO A 28 5.10 -5.35 -38.46
N VAL A 29 5.46 -4.14 -38.85
CA VAL A 29 4.77 -2.91 -38.45
C VAL A 29 3.36 -2.92 -39.03
N PRO A 30 2.30 -2.86 -38.21
CA PRO A 30 0.94 -2.81 -38.73
C PRO A 30 0.72 -1.48 -39.47
N VAL A 31 0.30 -1.59 -40.73
CA VAL A 31 -0.14 -0.47 -41.56
C VAL A 31 -1.37 0.15 -40.92
N ARG A 32 -1.33 1.47 -40.64
CA ARG A 32 -2.45 2.22 -40.09
C ARG A 32 -3.62 2.19 -41.08
N ALA A 33 -4.68 1.48 -40.72
CA ALA A 33 -5.97 1.63 -41.37
C ALA A 33 -6.56 3.01 -41.02
N GLU A 34 -6.88 3.78 -42.06
CA GLU A 34 -7.53 5.08 -41.93
C GLU A 34 -8.89 4.93 -41.24
N THR A 35 -9.09 5.73 -40.18
CA THR A 35 -10.31 5.67 -39.38
C THR A 35 -11.43 6.42 -40.11
N PRO A 36 -12.59 5.80 -40.36
CA PRO A 36 -13.72 6.50 -40.97
C PRO A 36 -14.23 7.63 -40.06
N LYS A 37 -14.44 8.78 -40.68
CA LYS A 37 -14.88 10.03 -40.06
C LYS A 37 -16.32 9.85 -39.54
N ALA A 38 -16.49 9.87 -38.22
CA ALA A 38 -17.80 9.72 -37.60
C ALA A 38 -18.71 10.93 -37.93
N PRO A 39 -20.01 10.72 -38.17
CA PRO A 39 -20.97 11.79 -38.42
C PRO A 39 -21.26 12.58 -37.14
N THR A 40 -21.16 13.90 -37.26
CA THR A 40 -21.56 14.88 -36.25
C THR A 40 -23.07 14.79 -36.03
N GLN A 41 -23.49 14.21 -34.90
CA GLN A 41 -24.87 14.32 -34.42
C GLN A 41 -24.97 15.49 -33.45
N THR A 42 -25.80 16.46 -33.82
CA THR A 42 -26.28 17.55 -32.97
C THR A 42 -27.21 16.98 -31.91
N MET A 43 -26.80 17.05 -30.64
CA MET A 43 -27.66 16.83 -29.49
C MET A 43 -28.39 18.12 -29.13
N GLU A 44 -29.65 18.23 -29.53
CA GLU A 44 -30.64 18.90 -28.71
C GLU A 44 -31.30 17.85 -27.81
N VAL A 45 -32.00 18.30 -26.76
CA VAL A 45 -33.01 17.56 -25.96
C VAL A 45 -32.56 17.17 -24.53
N VAL A 46 -32.80 18.17 -23.66
CA VAL A 46 -33.44 18.20 -22.31
C VAL A 46 -32.68 17.99 -21.00
N GLU A 47 -32.58 19.12 -20.31
CA GLU A 47 -32.61 19.41 -18.88
C GLU A 47 -33.66 18.61 -18.05
N SER A 48 -33.43 17.31 -17.77
CA SER A 48 -34.32 16.60 -16.83
C SER A 48 -33.64 15.51 -15.99
N LEU A 49 -32.32 15.60 -15.74
CA LEU A 49 -31.60 14.66 -14.87
C LEU A 49 -31.14 15.26 -13.53
N SER A 50 -31.19 16.59 -13.36
CA SER A 50 -30.73 17.26 -12.14
C SER A 50 -31.64 17.05 -10.92
N GLN A 51 -32.92 16.70 -11.12
CA GLN A 51 -33.88 16.51 -10.01
C GLN A 51 -33.96 15.07 -9.48
N VAL A 52 -33.46 14.07 -10.22
CA VAL A 52 -33.42 12.66 -9.74
C VAL A 52 -32.06 12.31 -9.13
N LEU A 53 -31.01 13.09 -9.43
CA LEU A 53 -29.66 12.91 -8.87
C LEU A 53 -29.45 13.55 -7.48
N GLY A 54 -30.45 14.25 -6.93
CA GLY A 54 -30.34 14.95 -5.64
C GLY A 54 -30.47 14.08 -4.38
N ALA A 55 -30.82 12.79 -4.50
CA ALA A 55 -31.17 11.94 -3.35
C ALA A 55 -30.22 10.75 -3.09
N LEU A 56 -29.13 10.59 -3.86
CA LEU A 56 -28.27 9.39 -3.80
C LEU A 56 -26.84 9.62 -3.28
N ILE A 57 -26.46 10.83 -2.88
CA ILE A 57 -25.06 11.10 -2.48
C ILE A 57 -25.01 11.82 -1.12
N VAL A 58 -25.63 11.20 -0.13
CA VAL A 58 -25.05 11.18 1.22
C VAL A 58 -24.97 9.72 1.61
N ALA A 59 -24.18 8.96 0.86
CA ALA A 59 -23.58 7.76 1.44
C ALA A 59 -22.66 8.30 2.52
N ASP A 60 -23.26 8.46 3.71
CA ASP A 60 -22.60 8.73 4.96
C ASP A 60 -21.39 7.80 4.98
N SER A 61 -20.21 8.38 4.75
CA SER A 61 -18.94 7.67 4.70
C SER A 61 -18.58 7.33 6.14
N GLN A 62 -19.44 6.52 6.76
CA GLN A 62 -19.19 5.91 8.03
C GLN A 62 -18.09 4.91 7.76
N PHE A 63 -16.86 5.38 7.92
CA PHE A 63 -15.72 4.52 8.11
C PHE A 63 -16.15 3.43 9.11
N PRO A 64 -15.82 2.15 8.85
CA PRO A 64 -16.15 1.11 9.80
C PRO A 64 -15.66 1.56 11.18
N ALA A 65 -16.58 1.60 12.15
CA ALA A 65 -16.35 2.16 13.49
C ALA A 65 -15.14 1.51 14.21
N ASP A 66 -14.69 0.37 13.68
CA ASP A 66 -13.56 -0.43 14.14
C ASP A 66 -12.19 0.17 13.82
N SER A 67 -12.08 1.16 12.92
CA SER A 67 -10.81 1.84 12.61
C SER A 67 -10.51 3.04 13.53
N GLN A 68 -11.15 3.14 14.70
CA GLN A 68 -10.78 4.17 15.70
C GLN A 68 -9.43 3.84 16.33
N PHE A 69 -8.52 4.82 16.32
CA PHE A 69 -7.20 4.72 16.97
C PHE A 69 -7.21 5.39 18.35
N PRO A 70 -6.62 4.78 19.39
CA PRO A 70 -5.94 3.47 19.35
C PRO A 70 -6.93 2.32 19.11
N LEU A 71 -6.50 1.31 18.33
CA LEU A 71 -7.26 0.12 18.04
C LEU A 71 -7.60 -0.60 19.35
N ARG A 72 -8.91 -0.78 19.58
CA ARG A 72 -9.45 -1.44 20.78
C ARG A 72 -9.17 -2.94 20.79
N ILE A 73 -9.07 -3.55 19.60
CA ILE A 73 -8.80 -4.97 19.42
C ILE A 73 -7.48 -5.10 18.67
N ALA A 74 -6.55 -5.87 19.23
CA ALA A 74 -5.28 -6.15 18.58
C ALA A 74 -5.53 -6.95 17.28
N PRO A 75 -4.99 -6.50 16.13
CA PRO A 75 -5.15 -7.21 14.86
C PRO A 75 -4.44 -8.56 14.87
N ARG A 76 -4.92 -9.48 14.05
CA ARG A 76 -4.31 -10.80 13.87
C ARG A 76 -3.12 -10.71 12.91
N CYS A 77 -2.09 -11.49 13.18
CA CYS A 77 -0.95 -11.64 12.30
C CYS A 77 -1.40 -12.31 10.99
N ARG A 78 -1.03 -11.73 9.85
CA ARG A 78 -1.39 -12.27 8.52
C ARG A 78 -0.76 -13.63 8.20
N SER A 79 0.29 -14.02 8.94
CA SER A 79 1.01 -15.27 8.71
C SER A 79 0.49 -16.42 9.60
N CYS A 80 0.34 -16.18 10.91
CA CYS A 80 -0.03 -17.25 11.86
C CYS A 80 -1.38 -17.03 12.56
N MET A 81 -2.12 -15.96 12.21
CA MET A 81 -3.44 -15.61 12.76
C MET A 81 -3.50 -15.30 14.27
N GLU A 82 -2.38 -15.31 14.97
CA GLU A 82 -2.29 -14.91 16.39
C GLU A 82 -2.48 -13.41 16.57
N ARG A 83 -3.07 -13.00 17.71
CA ARG A 83 -3.25 -11.57 18.01
C ARG A 83 -1.91 -10.87 18.26
N GLY A 84 -1.81 -9.64 17.79
CA GLY A 84 -0.67 -8.77 18.03
C GLY A 84 -0.46 -8.45 19.51
N THR A 85 0.80 -8.35 19.90
CA THR A 85 1.20 -7.77 21.19
C THR A 85 1.50 -6.30 21.00
N LEU A 86 0.95 -5.44 21.86
CA LEU A 86 1.24 -4.01 21.87
C LEU A 86 2.68 -3.76 22.36
N LYS A 87 3.40 -2.90 21.64
CA LYS A 87 4.76 -2.44 21.96
C LYS A 87 4.87 -0.95 21.62
N ASN A 88 5.89 -0.31 22.18
CA ASN A 88 6.22 1.08 21.84
C ASN A 88 7.64 1.12 21.27
N THR A 89 7.86 2.01 20.31
CA THR A 89 9.21 2.30 19.83
C THR A 89 10.03 2.98 20.93
N GLY A 90 11.35 2.77 20.89
CA GLY A 90 12.27 3.42 21.82
C GLY A 90 12.36 4.93 21.65
N GLU A 91 12.92 5.59 22.67
CA GLU A 91 13.08 7.05 22.71
C GLU A 91 14.05 7.58 21.65
N SER A 92 15.08 6.80 21.33
CA SER A 92 16.13 7.13 20.36
C SER A 92 15.80 6.72 18.91
N ASN A 93 14.51 6.65 18.55
CA ASN A 93 14.11 6.27 17.19
C ASN A 93 14.42 7.39 16.18
N ALA A 94 15.54 7.25 15.47
CA ALA A 94 16.02 8.21 14.48
C ALA A 94 15.08 8.44 13.27
N ASN A 95 14.04 7.63 13.09
CA ASN A 95 13.10 7.77 11.97
C ASN A 95 11.88 8.65 12.32
N GLY A 96 11.90 9.40 13.42
CA GLY A 96 10.77 10.26 13.82
C GLY A 96 9.55 9.50 14.33
N ASN A 97 9.76 8.23 14.70
CA ASN A 97 8.74 7.34 15.24
C ASN A 97 8.86 7.15 16.75
N THR A 98 9.52 8.06 17.47
CA THR A 98 9.76 7.96 18.92
C THR A 98 8.46 7.78 19.72
N ARG A 99 8.45 6.79 20.63
CA ARG A 99 7.35 6.44 21.54
C ARG A 99 6.01 6.06 20.86
N ARG A 100 5.98 5.87 19.55
CA ARG A 100 4.78 5.42 18.84
C ARG A 100 4.39 3.98 19.22
N PRO A 101 3.12 3.72 19.55
CA PRO A 101 2.65 2.38 19.86
C PRO A 101 2.41 1.58 18.56
N TYR A 102 2.72 0.29 18.56
CA TYR A 102 2.52 -0.63 17.43
C TYR A 102 2.24 -2.05 17.90
N TYR A 103 1.58 -2.83 17.05
CA TYR A 103 1.34 -4.25 17.25
C TYR A 103 2.37 -5.09 16.49
N ILE A 104 2.87 -6.11 17.18
CA ILE A 104 3.79 -7.11 16.63
C ILE A 104 3.36 -8.53 17.03
N CYS A 105 3.47 -9.48 16.12
CA CYS A 105 3.27 -10.90 16.35
C CYS A 105 4.48 -11.49 17.05
N SER A 106 4.32 -11.91 18.30
CA SER A 106 5.39 -12.53 19.09
C SER A 106 5.79 -13.93 18.61
N VAL A 107 4.88 -14.66 17.94
CA VAL A 107 5.14 -16.01 17.42
C VAL A 107 6.06 -15.94 16.20
N CYS A 108 5.61 -15.28 15.12
CA CYS A 108 6.40 -15.13 13.90
C CYS A 108 7.74 -14.42 14.17
N LYS A 109 7.76 -13.42 15.06
CA LYS A 109 9.01 -12.75 15.45
C LYS A 109 10.04 -13.74 15.99
N LYS A 110 9.64 -14.67 16.87
CA LYS A 110 10.56 -15.65 17.45
C LYS A 110 11.10 -16.61 16.38
N GLU A 111 10.22 -17.10 15.52
CA GLU A 111 10.57 -18.07 14.48
C GLU A 111 11.57 -17.50 13.46
N GLU A 112 11.35 -16.31 12.93
CA GLU A 112 12.27 -15.79 11.89
C GLU A 112 13.57 -15.23 12.46
N VAL A 113 13.56 -14.71 13.71
CA VAL A 113 14.82 -14.38 14.39
C VAL A 113 15.71 -15.62 14.50
N SER A 114 15.13 -16.80 14.74
CA SER A 114 15.88 -18.05 14.75
C SER A 114 16.47 -18.45 13.39
N LYS A 115 15.93 -17.90 12.29
CA LYS A 115 16.41 -18.10 10.91
C LYS A 115 17.34 -16.98 10.41
N GLY A 116 17.72 -16.04 11.28
CA GLY A 116 18.58 -14.90 10.92
C GLY A 116 17.84 -13.72 10.28
N GLY A 117 16.51 -13.70 10.33
CA GLY A 117 15.70 -12.55 9.95
C GLY A 117 15.82 -11.39 10.94
N SER A 118 15.57 -10.16 10.48
CA SER A 118 15.45 -9.00 11.36
C SER A 118 14.19 -9.12 12.22
N ALA A 119 14.36 -8.94 13.54
CA ALA A 119 13.27 -8.98 14.52
C ALA A 119 12.16 -7.93 14.30
N TYR A 120 12.39 -6.95 13.42
CA TYR A 120 11.46 -5.87 13.11
C TYR A 120 10.73 -6.07 11.78
N ASP A 121 11.33 -6.80 10.83
CA ASP A 121 10.72 -7.08 9.53
C ASP A 121 9.70 -8.22 9.66
N VAL A 122 9.87 -9.05 10.69
CA VAL A 122 9.03 -10.22 10.90
C VAL A 122 8.05 -9.97 12.04
N GLY A 123 6.78 -10.15 11.71
CA GLY A 123 5.70 -10.13 12.67
C GLY A 123 5.17 -8.73 12.92
N TRP A 124 5.72 -7.68 12.34
CA TRP A 124 5.06 -6.37 12.34
C TRP A 124 3.60 -6.51 11.85
N ILE A 125 2.63 -5.89 12.54
CA ILE A 125 1.19 -5.97 12.17
C ILE A 125 0.54 -4.63 11.82
N THR A 126 0.60 -3.64 12.72
CA THR A 126 0.16 -2.25 12.48
C THR A 126 0.69 -1.26 13.51
N TRP A 127 0.72 0.04 13.20
CA TRP A 127 0.81 1.12 14.19
C TRP A 127 -0.51 1.27 14.94
N ASN A 128 -0.46 1.64 16.23
CA ASN A 128 -1.64 1.78 17.10
C ASN A 128 -1.94 3.25 17.47
N ASP A 129 -1.65 4.18 16.56
CA ASP A 129 -1.94 5.62 16.71
C ASP A 129 -2.60 6.17 15.44
N ASN A 130 -3.04 7.42 15.47
CA ASN A 130 -3.67 8.10 14.32
C ASN A 130 -2.66 8.80 13.39
N LYS A 131 -1.35 8.70 13.64
CA LYS A 131 -0.34 9.41 12.83
C LYS A 131 -0.27 8.84 11.42
N GLY A 132 -0.33 9.73 10.42
CA GLY A 132 -0.36 9.39 9.00
C GLY A 132 -1.74 8.97 8.48
N ILE A 133 -2.82 9.09 9.28
CA ILE A 133 -4.18 8.78 8.85
C ILE A 133 -4.94 10.09 8.61
N ALA A 134 -5.56 10.21 7.44
CA ALA A 134 -6.44 11.32 7.08
C ALA A 134 -7.53 10.83 6.12
N ASP A 135 -8.69 11.48 6.14
CA ASP A 135 -9.86 11.08 5.33
C ASP A 135 -9.60 11.12 3.82
N ALA A 136 -8.62 11.92 3.38
CA ALA A 136 -8.19 12.02 1.99
C ALA A 136 -7.24 10.88 1.55
N ASN A 137 -6.82 10.01 2.47
CA ASN A 137 -5.93 8.90 2.13
C ASN A 137 -6.67 7.86 1.27
N PRO A 138 -5.96 7.15 0.38
CA PRO A 138 -6.58 6.10 -0.42
C PRO A 138 -7.10 4.95 0.47
N VAL A 139 -8.15 4.29 0.01
CA VAL A 139 -8.77 3.15 0.72
C VAL A 139 -7.97 1.86 0.45
N CYS A 140 -7.77 1.03 1.48
CA CYS A 140 -7.12 -0.28 1.38
C CYS A 140 -7.99 -1.32 0.65
N GLU A 141 -7.42 -2.49 0.36
CA GLU A 141 -8.15 -3.68 -0.12
C GLU A 141 -9.28 -4.13 0.83
N CYS A 142 -9.20 -3.73 2.10
CA CYS A 142 -10.18 -4.02 3.14
C CYS A 142 -11.34 -3.02 3.25
N GLY A 143 -11.34 -1.94 2.45
CA GLY A 143 -12.35 -0.88 2.54
C GLY A 143 -12.09 0.18 3.62
N GLU A 144 -11.06 0.02 4.44
CA GLU A 144 -10.63 1.02 5.44
C GLU A 144 -9.66 2.08 4.88
N ILE A 145 -9.55 3.22 5.55
CA ILE A 145 -8.57 4.25 5.22
C ILE A 145 -7.14 3.70 5.36
N SER A 146 -6.25 4.02 4.41
CA SER A 146 -4.83 3.70 4.54
C SER A 146 -4.07 4.71 5.41
N ARG A 147 -2.87 4.31 5.84
CA ARG A 147 -1.93 5.14 6.58
C ARG A 147 -0.76 5.51 5.68
N GLN A 148 -0.43 6.80 5.67
CA GLN A 148 0.81 7.35 5.14
C GLN A 148 1.99 7.05 6.06
N ASP A 149 3.06 6.51 5.51
CA ASP A 149 4.33 6.29 6.20
C ASP A 149 5.51 6.64 5.27
N ARG A 150 6.74 6.60 5.80
CA ARG A 150 7.96 7.02 5.10
C ARG A 150 9.05 5.98 5.26
N MET A 151 9.72 5.70 4.15
CA MET A 151 10.89 4.84 4.16
C MET A 151 12.02 5.46 4.98
N GLY A 152 12.52 4.69 5.94
CA GLY A 152 13.63 5.09 6.81
C GLY A 152 14.94 5.33 6.04
N THR A 153 15.91 5.94 6.72
CA THR A 153 17.19 6.37 6.12
C THR A 153 18.02 5.26 5.49
N LYS A 154 17.76 4.01 5.85
CA LYS A 154 18.54 2.84 5.41
C LYS A 154 18.00 2.11 4.19
N SER A 155 16.84 2.51 3.65
CA SER A 155 16.24 1.83 2.50
C SER A 155 16.92 2.14 1.15
N GLY A 156 17.92 3.01 1.10
CA GLY A 156 18.43 3.56 -0.16
C GLY A 156 17.42 4.45 -0.90
N ARG A 157 16.18 4.56 -0.39
CA ARG A 157 15.06 5.37 -0.90
C ARG A 157 14.49 6.21 0.24
N SER A 158 15.38 6.80 1.04
CA SER A 158 14.98 7.57 2.21
C SER A 158 14.03 8.71 1.82
N GLY A 159 12.97 8.90 2.61
CA GLY A 159 12.02 9.99 2.36
C GLY A 159 10.96 9.69 1.29
N VAL A 160 11.03 8.55 0.61
CA VAL A 160 9.92 8.06 -0.22
C VAL A 160 8.79 7.62 0.69
N GLY A 161 7.59 8.10 0.40
CA GLY A 161 6.38 7.73 1.12
C GLY A 161 5.81 6.42 0.62
N PHE A 162 4.98 5.79 1.45
CA PHE A 162 4.14 4.69 1.03
C PHE A 162 2.84 4.66 1.85
N TRP A 163 1.84 3.99 1.31
CA TRP A 163 0.54 3.73 1.93
C TRP A 163 0.50 2.30 2.46
N THR A 164 -0.09 2.10 3.63
CA THR A 164 -0.37 0.77 4.22
C THR A 164 -1.77 0.70 4.81
N CYS A 165 -2.32 -0.50 5.01
CA CYS A 165 -3.57 -0.65 5.75
C CYS A 165 -3.42 -0.07 7.18
N ALA A 166 -4.27 0.88 7.56
CA ALA A 166 -4.13 1.56 8.85
C ALA A 166 -4.35 0.63 10.05
N SER A 167 -5.31 -0.29 9.96
CA SER A 167 -5.63 -1.28 11.00
C SER A 167 -4.78 -2.55 10.93
N GLY A 168 -4.05 -2.77 9.84
CA GLY A 168 -3.33 -4.02 9.59
C GLY A 168 -4.22 -5.20 9.18
N SER A 169 -5.52 -4.99 8.97
CA SER A 169 -6.51 -6.02 8.57
C SER A 169 -6.19 -6.69 7.23
N CYS A 170 -5.52 -6.00 6.30
CA CYS A 170 -5.10 -6.58 5.02
C CYS A 170 -3.62 -6.29 4.69
N SER A 171 -3.15 -6.82 3.55
CA SER A 171 -1.78 -6.68 3.05
C SER A 171 -1.56 -5.47 2.14
N TYR A 172 -2.49 -4.51 2.12
CA TYR A 172 -2.41 -3.34 1.25
C TYR A 172 -1.09 -2.57 1.45
N TYR A 173 -0.41 -2.33 0.33
CA TYR A 173 0.81 -1.55 0.21
C TYR A 173 0.83 -0.84 -1.14
N SER A 174 1.15 0.45 -1.16
CA SER A 174 1.36 1.22 -2.39
C SER A 174 2.42 2.29 -2.19
N GLU A 175 3.30 2.46 -3.16
CA GLU A 175 4.24 3.59 -3.23
C GLU A 175 3.77 4.68 -4.20
N ASP A 176 2.67 4.44 -4.89
CA ASP A 176 2.07 5.37 -5.82
C ASP A 176 1.33 6.47 -5.06
N GLU A 177 1.48 7.71 -5.50
CA GLU A 177 0.82 8.87 -4.88
C GLU A 177 -0.69 8.69 -4.72
N LYS A 178 -1.36 8.00 -5.64
CA LYS A 178 -2.81 7.76 -5.62
C LYS A 178 -3.21 6.50 -4.88
N GLY A 179 -2.26 5.79 -4.25
CA GLY A 179 -2.53 4.56 -3.53
C GLY A 179 -2.84 3.35 -4.42
N LEU A 180 -2.46 3.39 -5.70
CA LEU A 180 -2.67 2.26 -6.59
C LEU A 180 -1.68 1.13 -6.27
N THR A 181 -2.19 -0.09 -6.11
CA THR A 181 -1.37 -1.29 -5.94
C THR A 181 -0.67 -1.66 -7.25
N TRP A 182 0.37 -2.50 -7.15
CA TRP A 182 1.04 -3.04 -8.34
C TRP A 182 0.09 -3.78 -9.28
N LYS A 183 -0.95 -4.45 -8.73
CA LYS A 183 -1.99 -5.13 -9.52
C LYS A 183 -2.79 -4.14 -10.37
N GLN A 184 -3.11 -2.98 -9.81
CA GLN A 184 -3.88 -1.94 -10.48
C GLN A 184 -3.04 -1.17 -11.52
N LEU A 185 -1.74 -0.99 -11.28
CA LEU A 185 -0.83 -0.32 -12.21
C LEU A 185 -0.45 -1.20 -13.42
N GLY A 186 -0.46 -2.52 -13.26
CA GLY A 186 -0.05 -3.46 -14.32
C GLY A 186 1.35 -3.12 -14.88
N TYR A 187 1.48 -3.12 -16.20
CA TYR A 187 2.74 -2.78 -16.89
C TYR A 187 3.17 -1.31 -16.78
N ALA A 188 2.26 -0.41 -16.37
CA ALA A 188 2.57 1.01 -16.20
C ALA A 188 3.37 1.31 -14.93
N GLN A 189 3.82 0.29 -14.19
CA GLN A 189 4.57 0.40 -12.95
C GLN A 189 5.79 1.35 -13.03
N ARG A 190 6.47 1.43 -14.18
CA ARG A 190 7.61 2.35 -14.38
C ARG A 190 7.23 3.83 -14.33
N ARG A 191 5.93 4.15 -14.32
CA ARG A 191 5.38 5.51 -14.27
C ARG A 191 4.69 5.83 -12.95
N ALA A 192 4.79 4.95 -11.94
CA ALA A 192 4.29 5.26 -10.61
C ALA A 192 4.95 6.55 -10.12
N THR A 193 4.14 7.54 -9.73
CA THR A 193 4.67 8.82 -9.26
C THR A 193 5.12 8.63 -7.82
N PRO A 194 6.40 8.87 -7.49
CA PRO A 194 6.89 8.66 -6.13
C PRO A 194 6.12 9.53 -5.15
N PHE A 195 5.46 8.90 -4.21
CA PHE A 195 4.73 9.58 -3.16
C PHE A 195 5.68 10.33 -2.21
N ARG A 196 5.44 11.62 -1.97
CA ARG A 196 6.16 12.43 -0.98
C ARG A 196 5.25 12.70 0.20
N PRO A 197 5.55 12.15 1.39
CA PRO A 197 4.57 12.14 2.45
C PRO A 197 4.56 13.45 3.23
N TRP A 198 3.37 13.95 3.57
CA TRP A 198 3.14 15.25 4.21
C TRP A 198 2.66 15.18 5.67
N LEU A 199 2.16 14.03 6.17
CA LEU A 199 1.61 13.87 7.54
C LEU A 199 2.52 13.08 8.51
N ILE A 200 3.85 13.20 8.40
CA ILE A 200 4.80 12.40 9.21
C ILE A 200 5.77 13.29 9.97
#